data_AF-A0A6I0E7Q4-F1
#
_entry.id   AF-A0A6I0E7Q4-F1
#
_cell.length_a   1.000
_cell.length_b   1.000
_cell.length_c   1.000
_cell.angle_alpha   90.00
_cell.angle_beta   90.00
_cell.angle_gamma   90.00
#
_symmetry.space_group_name_H-M   'P 1'
#
loop_
_entity.id
_entity.type
_entity.pdbx_description
1 polymer ?
#
loop_
_entity_poly.entity_id
_entity_poly.type
_entity_poly.pdbx_seq_one_letter_code
_entity_poly.pdbx_strand_id
1 'polypeptide(L)'
;MKKSLLSIVTLCLFAVSLIVNQAVAVPAYPGLIQYKQANGKILTIQLKGDEKVKWALTEDGYTLMMNSKGNYEYAIQDEKGNVQPSGIEANGMKERTAVEKNLLSKTEKGLYYSPSQISMMKGIWEIKATESQKAFPTTGNRKLVCILMGFKDKAFTKTQAEFNNLFNQVGYTTGGATGSVKDFYNENSWNQFNLTVDVFGPYTASQNMSYYGANDASGNDANPRALVTEAVTLADASANYANYDNDGDGTVDGVYVIYAGYGEEAGASTSAIWAHAWSITPVTKDGKTISKYSCSAELRGSSGTTITAIGVICHEFGHVLGAPDYYDTNYSTGGQFDGTGYWDMMAAGSWNNNGVTPAHHNAYTKVKVYGWATATVLSSAADITVNPVIGNQSFYQINSTTSGEYWIMENRQQTGFDAYIPGHGLMIYHVHSTVASASSSNNINATYPQKMYPVCANATTNPGTTASTYGTINGAGCPFPGSGAKTSFTDATTPNMKSWAGANTAKPITNIAENSTSKVITFSFMGGSGGGTAPTATSVAASAIGTTSATLNGQVNANNATTTVSFEWGTTSSLGNTLTASPSSVTGTTATNVTGSLTGLTANTTYYYRVKAVNASGTTTGSTMS
;
A
#
# COMPACT_ATOMS: atom_id res chain seq x y z
N MET A 1 30.09 -21.29 -48.45
CA MET A 1 30.33 -19.88 -48.05
C MET A 1 28.99 -19.29 -47.63
N LYS A 2 28.92 -18.83 -46.36
CA LYS A 2 28.06 -17.80 -45.71
C LYS A 2 26.76 -17.37 -46.43
N LYS A 3 25.59 -17.17 -45.80
CA LYS A 3 25.08 -17.24 -44.41
C LYS A 3 23.54 -17.06 -44.51
N SER A 4 22.81 -17.89 -43.76
CA SER A 4 21.49 -17.72 -43.13
C SER A 4 20.67 -16.43 -43.34
N LEU A 5 19.39 -16.57 -43.71
CA LEU A 5 18.31 -15.65 -43.34
C LEU A 5 17.46 -16.36 -42.28
N LEU A 6 17.60 -15.95 -41.02
CA LEU A 6 16.81 -16.46 -39.89
C LEU A 6 15.86 -15.36 -39.42
N SER A 7 14.62 -15.78 -39.24
CA SER A 7 13.45 -15.06 -38.74
C SER A 7 13.71 -14.27 -37.46
N ILE A 8 13.18 -13.05 -37.38
CA ILE A 8 13.00 -12.32 -36.12
C ILE A 8 11.49 -12.31 -35.83
N VAL A 9 11.06 -13.26 -35.02
CA VAL A 9 9.81 -13.18 -34.27
C VAL A 9 10.17 -12.52 -32.94
N THR A 10 9.64 -11.32 -32.72
CA THR A 10 9.82 -10.56 -31.48
C THR A 10 9.06 -11.26 -30.35
N LEU A 11 9.79 -11.98 -29.50
CA LEU A 11 9.26 -12.59 -28.28
C LEU A 11 9.10 -11.49 -27.21
N CYS A 12 7.89 -10.99 -27.01
CA CYS A 12 7.53 -10.20 -25.83
C CYS A 12 7.56 -11.13 -24.60
N LEU A 13 8.71 -11.17 -23.91
CA LEU A 13 8.81 -11.75 -22.57
C LEU A 13 8.04 -10.85 -21.59
N PHE A 14 6.78 -11.20 -21.33
CA PHE A 14 6.14 -10.84 -20.07
C PHE A 14 6.86 -11.59 -18.95
N ALA A 15 7.68 -10.87 -18.19
CA ALA A 15 8.19 -11.36 -16.92
C ALA A 15 7.02 -11.42 -15.93
N VAL A 16 6.32 -12.55 -15.90
CA VAL A 16 5.42 -12.88 -14.79
C VAL A 16 6.31 -13.22 -13.61
N SER A 17 6.53 -12.26 -12.73
CA SER A 17 7.14 -12.51 -11.43
C SER A 17 6.21 -13.41 -10.64
N LEU A 18 6.61 -14.67 -10.43
CA LEU A 18 5.98 -15.58 -9.46
C LEU A 18 6.20 -14.98 -8.06
N ILE A 19 5.15 -14.35 -7.53
CA ILE A 19 5.11 -13.89 -6.14
C ILE A 19 4.77 -15.12 -5.29
N VAL A 20 5.70 -15.51 -4.43
CA VAL A 20 5.44 -16.49 -3.36
C VAL A 20 4.83 -15.69 -2.21
N ASN A 21 3.53 -15.83 -1.98
CA ASN A 21 2.88 -15.19 -0.84
C ASN A 21 3.03 -16.11 0.38
N GLN A 22 3.65 -15.58 1.43
CA GLN A 22 3.62 -16.19 2.76
C GLN A 22 2.26 -15.95 3.41
N ALA A 23 1.99 -16.59 4.55
CA ALA A 23 0.86 -16.18 5.39
C ALA A 23 1.00 -14.70 5.80
N VAL A 24 -0.14 -14.02 5.85
CA VAL A 24 -0.27 -12.58 6.11
C VAL A 24 -1.52 -12.38 6.99
N ALA A 25 -1.50 -11.41 7.90
CA ALA A 25 -2.61 -11.17 8.82
C ALA A 25 -2.77 -9.71 9.20
N VAL A 26 -3.91 -9.38 9.79
CA VAL A 26 -4.16 -8.07 10.38
C VAL A 26 -3.25 -7.82 11.60
N PRO A 27 -2.72 -6.59 11.77
CA PRO A 27 -2.01 -6.23 13.00
C PRO A 27 -2.99 -6.22 14.17
N ALA A 28 -2.46 -6.41 15.38
CA ALA A 28 -3.24 -6.35 16.60
C ALA A 28 -4.03 -5.03 16.74
N TYR A 29 -5.20 -5.08 17.38
CA TYR A 29 -5.99 -3.87 17.62
C TYR A 29 -5.13 -2.79 18.31
N PRO A 30 -5.01 -1.58 17.72
CA PRO A 30 -3.96 -0.63 18.11
C PRO A 30 -4.27 0.13 19.41
N GLY A 31 -5.52 0.07 19.89
CA GLY A 31 -5.98 0.72 21.11
C GLY A 31 -5.80 -0.13 22.37
N LEU A 32 -6.27 0.42 23.50
CA LEU A 32 -6.35 -0.33 24.76
C LEU A 32 -7.56 -1.26 24.75
N ILE A 33 -7.38 -2.48 25.25
CA ILE A 33 -8.43 -3.49 25.39
C ILE A 33 -8.49 -4.01 26.82
N GLN A 34 -9.68 -4.43 27.23
CA GLN A 34 -9.88 -5.13 28.49
C GLN A 34 -9.80 -6.64 28.25
N TYR A 35 -8.78 -7.26 28.84
CA TYR A 35 -8.56 -8.70 28.79
C TYR A 35 -8.99 -9.33 30.12
N LYS A 36 -9.86 -10.34 30.07
CA LYS A 36 -10.25 -11.12 31.24
C LYS A 36 -9.30 -12.32 31.39
N GLN A 37 -8.46 -12.27 32.41
CA GLN A 37 -7.51 -13.34 32.72
C GLN A 37 -8.25 -14.60 33.22
N ALA A 38 -7.60 -15.77 33.12
CA ALA A 38 -8.15 -17.04 33.59
C ALA A 38 -8.44 -17.04 35.11
N ASN A 39 -7.69 -16.23 35.87
CA ASN A 39 -7.94 -15.99 37.30
C ASN A 39 -9.17 -15.07 37.57
N GLY A 40 -9.88 -14.62 36.53
CA GLY A 40 -11.08 -13.80 36.61
C GLY A 40 -10.85 -12.29 36.70
N LYS A 41 -9.61 -11.83 36.88
CA LYS A 41 -9.28 -10.39 36.92
C LYS A 41 -9.29 -9.78 35.52
N ILE A 42 -9.57 -8.48 35.45
CA ILE A 42 -9.55 -7.71 34.20
C ILE A 42 -8.25 -6.91 34.16
N LEU A 43 -7.53 -7.03 33.05
CA LEU A 43 -6.31 -6.28 32.76
C LEU A 43 -6.53 -5.39 31.53
N THR A 44 -6.21 -4.11 31.64
CA THR A 44 -6.18 -3.19 30.49
C THR A 44 -4.82 -3.31 29.82
N ILE A 45 -4.81 -3.76 28.57
CA ILE A 45 -3.58 -3.99 27.80
C ILE A 45 -3.64 -3.29 26.44
N GLN A 46 -2.49 -3.04 25.84
CA GLN A 46 -2.34 -2.77 24.42
C GLN A 46 -1.73 -4.00 23.77
N LEU A 47 -2.43 -4.63 22.84
CA LEU A 47 -1.82 -5.68 22.03
C LEU A 47 -0.92 -5.05 20.97
N LYS A 48 0.15 -5.76 20.65
CA LYS A 48 1.11 -5.39 19.63
C LYS A 48 1.47 -6.63 18.83
N GLY A 49 1.88 -6.41 17.59
CA GLY A 49 2.32 -7.50 16.74
C GLY A 49 1.30 -7.94 15.69
N ASP A 50 1.61 -9.08 15.10
CA ASP A 50 0.84 -9.79 14.08
C ASP A 50 0.78 -11.30 14.40
N GLU A 51 0.33 -12.12 13.45
CA GLU A 51 0.23 -13.57 13.58
C GLU A 51 1.58 -14.28 13.79
N LYS A 52 2.69 -13.63 13.44
CA LYS A 52 4.05 -14.19 13.51
C LYS A 52 4.78 -13.79 14.78
N VAL A 53 4.62 -12.53 15.19
CA VAL A 53 5.26 -11.97 16.37
C VAL A 53 4.27 -11.06 17.10
N LYS A 54 3.74 -11.54 18.23
CA LYS A 54 2.76 -10.82 19.06
C LYS A 54 3.17 -10.74 20.52
N TRP A 55 2.84 -9.63 21.15
CA TRP A 55 3.03 -9.40 22.59
C TRP A 55 1.99 -8.40 23.11
N ALA A 56 1.95 -8.22 24.43
CA ALA A 56 1.07 -7.25 25.06
C ALA A 56 1.88 -6.23 25.88
N LEU A 57 1.34 -5.03 26.03
CA LEU A 57 1.85 -3.99 26.92
C LEU A 57 0.77 -3.64 27.94
N THR A 58 1.16 -3.30 29.17
CA THR A 58 0.27 -2.58 30.09
C THR A 58 -0.02 -1.17 29.57
N GLU A 59 -1.08 -0.54 30.09
CA GLU A 59 -1.44 0.85 29.76
C GLU A 59 -0.31 1.88 30.02
N ASP A 60 0.64 1.56 30.89
CA ASP A 60 1.83 2.37 31.19
C ASP A 60 3.13 1.86 30.54
N GLY A 61 3.06 0.87 29.64
CA GLY A 61 4.15 0.49 28.74
C GLY A 61 5.07 -0.63 29.20
N TYR A 62 4.70 -1.45 30.18
CA TYR A 62 5.46 -2.65 30.54
C TYR A 62 5.06 -3.85 29.66
N THR A 63 6.05 -4.56 29.16
CA THR A 63 5.83 -5.75 28.31
C THR A 63 5.28 -6.90 29.13
N LEU A 64 4.30 -7.60 28.55
CA LEU A 64 3.59 -8.73 29.13
C LEU A 64 3.77 -9.97 28.25
N MET A 65 3.91 -11.13 28.88
CA MET A 65 3.93 -12.44 28.23
C MET A 65 2.85 -13.33 28.81
N MET A 66 2.19 -14.12 27.96
CA MET A 66 1.19 -15.07 28.43
C MET A 66 1.85 -16.32 29.00
N ASN A 67 1.43 -16.75 30.18
CA ASN A 67 1.87 -18.02 30.75
C ASN A 67 0.99 -19.19 30.28
N SER A 68 1.42 -20.42 30.58
CA SER A 68 0.71 -21.65 30.19
C SER A 68 -0.67 -21.83 30.84
N LYS A 69 -1.04 -20.95 31.78
CA LYS A 69 -2.36 -20.94 32.46
C LYS A 69 -3.32 -19.89 31.86
N GLY A 70 -2.91 -19.16 30.82
CA GLY A 70 -3.72 -18.12 30.20
C GLY A 70 -3.82 -16.81 30.99
N ASN A 71 -2.86 -16.55 31.89
CA ASN A 71 -2.69 -15.26 32.58
C ASN A 71 -1.45 -14.52 32.04
N TYR A 72 -1.51 -13.20 32.00
CA TYR A 72 -0.36 -12.37 31.63
C TYR A 72 0.60 -12.25 32.83
N GLU A 73 1.89 -12.37 32.54
CA GLU A 73 2.98 -12.08 33.46
C GLU A 73 3.81 -10.92 32.91
N TYR A 74 4.46 -10.16 33.80
CA TYR A 74 5.42 -9.16 33.35
C TYR A 74 6.61 -9.85 32.69
N ALA A 75 7.12 -9.26 31.62
CA ALA A 75 8.29 -9.76 30.94
C ALA A 75 9.57 -9.22 31.60
N ILE A 76 10.62 -10.03 31.61
CA ILE A 76 11.99 -9.66 32.02
C ILE A 76 12.98 -10.07 30.94
N GLN A 77 14.16 -9.46 30.94
CA GLN A 77 15.24 -9.85 30.03
C GLN A 77 16.26 -10.76 30.72
N ASP A 78 16.75 -11.76 29.98
CA ASP A 78 17.94 -12.53 30.34
C ASP A 78 19.23 -11.77 29.96
N GLU A 79 20.39 -12.32 30.34
CA GLU A 79 21.71 -11.73 30.05
C GLU A 79 22.02 -11.60 28.54
N LYS A 80 21.24 -12.26 27.67
CA LYS A 80 21.37 -12.23 26.22
C LYS A 80 20.37 -11.27 25.57
N GLY A 81 19.59 -10.55 26.36
CA GLY A 81 18.54 -9.63 25.90
C GLY A 81 17.27 -10.35 25.41
N ASN A 82 17.13 -11.65 25.65
CA ASN A 82 15.89 -12.37 25.33
C ASN A 82 14.83 -12.02 26.36
N VAL A 83 13.59 -11.84 25.90
CA VAL A 83 12.45 -11.58 26.77
C VAL A 83 11.81 -12.89 27.20
N GLN A 84 11.55 -13.03 28.50
CA GLN A 84 10.97 -14.22 29.13
C GLN A 84 9.96 -13.85 30.24
N PRO A 85 9.01 -14.73 30.58
CA PRO A 85 8.06 -14.49 31.68
C PRO A 85 8.79 -14.37 33.03
N SER A 86 8.36 -13.41 33.85
CA SER A 86 8.93 -13.17 35.18
C SER A 86 8.45 -14.15 36.27
N GLY A 87 7.39 -14.92 36.02
CA GLY A 87 6.67 -15.68 37.06
C GLY A 87 5.70 -14.83 37.90
N ILE A 88 5.57 -13.53 37.62
CA ILE A 88 4.69 -12.62 38.37
C ILE A 88 3.53 -12.18 37.48
N GLU A 89 2.31 -12.65 37.83
CA GLU A 89 1.07 -12.29 37.14
C GLU A 89 0.79 -10.78 37.22
N ALA A 90 0.35 -10.20 36.10
CA ALA A 90 0.07 -8.78 35.98
C ALA A 90 -1.32 -8.42 36.49
N ASN A 91 -1.39 -7.36 37.30
CA ASN A 91 -2.63 -6.72 37.71
C ASN A 91 -2.77 -5.33 37.06
N GLY A 92 -4.01 -4.84 36.99
CA GLY A 92 -4.29 -3.46 36.56
C GLY A 92 -3.49 -2.46 37.42
N MET A 93 -3.16 -1.29 36.86
CA MET A 93 -2.18 -0.38 37.46
C MET A 93 -2.52 0.03 38.91
N LYS A 94 -3.83 0.14 39.21
CA LYS A 94 -4.36 0.46 40.55
C LYS A 94 -4.33 -0.72 41.54
N GLU A 95 -4.24 -1.94 41.05
CA GLU A 95 -4.33 -3.19 41.82
C GLU A 95 -2.97 -3.89 42.00
N ARG A 96 -1.88 -3.27 41.54
CA ARG A 96 -0.53 -3.82 41.65
C ARG A 96 -0.11 -4.09 43.09
N THR A 97 0.27 -5.32 43.35
CA THR A 97 0.81 -5.80 44.63
C THR A 97 2.20 -5.21 44.92
N ALA A 98 2.67 -5.37 46.15
CA ALA A 98 4.02 -4.95 46.53
C ALA A 98 5.12 -5.71 45.76
N VAL A 99 4.87 -6.98 45.42
CA VAL A 99 5.78 -7.82 44.63
C VAL A 99 5.92 -7.26 43.21
N GLU A 100 4.79 -6.91 42.57
CA GLU A 100 4.81 -6.29 41.25
C GLU A 100 5.54 -4.95 41.27
N LYS A 101 5.25 -4.07 42.23
CA LYS A 101 5.91 -2.76 42.33
C LYS A 101 7.43 -2.89 42.47
N ASN A 102 7.92 -3.89 43.20
CA ASN A 102 9.35 -4.16 43.34
C ASN A 102 9.96 -4.65 42.01
N LEU A 103 9.32 -5.59 41.31
CA LEU A 103 9.76 -6.02 39.99
C LEU A 103 9.82 -4.84 39.00
N LEU A 104 8.75 -4.06 38.91
CA LEU A 104 8.60 -2.98 37.94
C LEU A 104 9.57 -1.81 38.17
N SER A 105 10.00 -1.59 39.41
CA SER A 105 11.05 -0.61 39.71
C SER A 105 12.42 -0.95 39.12
N LYS A 106 12.62 -2.21 38.71
CA LYS A 106 13.87 -2.75 38.17
C LYS A 106 13.74 -3.22 36.72
N THR A 107 12.55 -3.12 36.15
CA THR A 107 12.24 -3.60 34.80
C THR A 107 12.11 -2.40 33.88
N GLU A 108 12.81 -2.42 32.75
CA GLU A 108 12.64 -1.39 31.74
C GLU A 108 11.28 -1.51 31.04
N LYS A 109 10.75 -0.39 30.55
CA LYS A 109 9.52 -0.37 29.76
C LYS A 109 9.83 -0.70 28.31
N GLY A 110 8.86 -1.28 27.60
CA GLY A 110 9.01 -1.59 26.18
C GLY A 110 10.06 -2.66 25.89
N LEU A 111 10.28 -3.60 26.81
CA LEU A 111 11.11 -4.79 26.53
C LEU A 111 10.58 -5.50 25.29
N TYR A 112 11.49 -6.02 24.46
CA TYR A 112 11.12 -6.57 23.17
C TYR A 112 11.94 -7.81 22.83
N TYR A 113 11.33 -8.74 22.07
CA TYR A 113 12.00 -9.98 21.65
C TYR A 113 13.35 -9.69 20.99
N SER A 114 14.35 -10.50 21.31
CA SER A 114 15.66 -10.37 20.68
C SER A 114 15.60 -10.76 19.19
N PRO A 115 16.54 -10.30 18.35
CA PRO A 115 16.61 -10.69 16.94
C PRO A 115 16.63 -12.22 16.72
N SER A 116 17.23 -12.98 17.63
CA SER A 116 17.25 -14.45 17.56
C SER A 116 15.89 -15.07 17.90
N GLN A 117 15.16 -14.53 18.88
CA GLN A 117 13.79 -14.96 19.18
C GLN A 117 12.86 -14.70 17.99
N ILE A 118 12.97 -13.51 17.38
CA ILE A 118 12.19 -13.16 16.19
C ILE A 118 12.52 -14.08 15.02
N SER A 119 13.81 -14.31 14.75
CA SER A 119 14.26 -15.21 13.67
C SER A 119 13.74 -16.63 13.88
N MET A 120 13.73 -17.12 15.12
CA MET A 120 13.17 -18.44 15.45
C MET A 120 11.66 -18.49 15.24
N MET A 121 10.91 -17.49 15.70
CA MET A 121 9.45 -17.40 15.51
C MET A 121 9.09 -17.34 14.02
N LYS A 122 9.83 -16.57 13.22
CA LYS A 122 9.61 -16.44 11.77
C LYS A 122 10.06 -17.67 10.96
N GLY A 123 11.17 -18.30 11.33
CA GLY A 123 11.69 -19.47 10.63
C GLY A 123 10.69 -20.65 10.61
N ILE A 124 9.82 -20.74 11.62
CA ILE A 124 8.73 -21.73 11.66
C ILE A 124 7.67 -21.42 10.60
N TRP A 125 7.43 -20.16 10.27
CA TRP A 125 6.49 -19.74 9.22
C TRP A 125 7.07 -19.91 7.82
N GLU A 126 8.34 -19.57 7.62
CA GLU A 126 9.02 -19.70 6.32
C GLU A 126 9.04 -21.16 5.83
N ILE A 127 9.21 -22.13 6.75
CA ILE A 127 9.12 -23.56 6.44
C ILE A 127 7.70 -23.97 6.02
N LYS A 128 6.67 -23.32 6.56
CA LYS A 128 5.25 -23.65 6.33
C LYS A 128 4.61 -22.89 5.16
N ALA A 129 5.28 -21.89 4.59
CA ALA A 129 4.77 -20.97 3.56
C ALA A 129 5.11 -21.36 2.10
N THR A 130 5.79 -22.48 1.88
CA THR A 130 6.39 -22.84 0.58
C THR A 130 5.39 -23.45 -0.41
N GLU A 131 4.32 -22.75 -0.77
CA GLU A 131 3.45 -23.12 -1.90
C GLU A 131 3.01 -21.87 -2.68
N SER A 132 3.61 -21.62 -3.86
CA SER A 132 3.29 -20.46 -4.70
C SER A 132 1.96 -20.65 -5.41
N GLN A 133 1.02 -19.67 -5.43
CA GLN A 133 -0.08 -19.64 -6.44
C GLN A 133 -0.67 -18.24 -6.71
N LYS A 134 -1.17 -18.07 -7.94
CA LYS A 134 -1.64 -16.85 -8.65
C LYS A 134 -2.76 -16.05 -7.96
N ALA A 135 -2.80 -14.73 -8.16
CA ALA A 135 -3.70 -13.80 -7.46
C ALA A 135 -5.18 -13.93 -7.89
N PHE A 136 -6.10 -13.77 -6.93
CA PHE A 136 -7.54 -13.67 -7.17
C PHE A 136 -7.83 -12.53 -8.17
N PRO A 137 -8.65 -12.74 -9.22
CA PRO A 137 -8.91 -11.71 -10.22
C PRO A 137 -9.48 -10.42 -9.62
N THR A 138 -8.80 -9.30 -9.83
CA THR A 138 -9.07 -8.03 -9.11
C THR A 138 -10.10 -7.14 -9.79
N THR A 139 -10.71 -7.53 -10.92
CA THR A 139 -11.71 -6.70 -11.64
C THR A 139 -12.83 -7.55 -12.20
N GLY A 140 -13.98 -6.96 -12.53
CA GLY A 140 -15.18 -7.62 -13.02
C GLY A 140 -16.11 -8.09 -11.91
N ASN A 141 -17.13 -8.85 -12.29
CA ASN A 141 -18.03 -9.53 -11.36
C ASN A 141 -17.33 -10.78 -10.84
N ARG A 142 -17.06 -10.83 -9.54
CA ARG A 142 -16.35 -11.95 -8.92
C ARG A 142 -17.18 -12.56 -7.81
N LYS A 143 -17.02 -13.87 -7.63
CA LYS A 143 -17.65 -14.64 -6.58
C LYS A 143 -16.63 -15.15 -5.58
N LEU A 144 -17.01 -15.13 -4.31
CA LEU A 144 -16.26 -15.72 -3.21
C LEU A 144 -17.20 -16.62 -2.40
N VAL A 145 -16.68 -17.74 -1.91
CA VAL A 145 -17.39 -18.59 -0.96
C VAL A 145 -17.03 -18.19 0.46
N CYS A 146 -18.03 -17.99 1.32
CA CYS A 146 -17.86 -17.79 2.74
C CYS A 146 -18.51 -18.93 3.52
N ILE A 147 -17.80 -19.52 4.48
CA ILE A 147 -18.27 -20.66 5.27
C ILE A 147 -18.27 -20.26 6.75
N LEU A 148 -19.43 -20.37 7.40
CA LEU A 148 -19.60 -20.08 8.81
C LEU A 148 -19.34 -21.34 9.64
N MET A 149 -18.44 -21.25 10.62
CA MET A 149 -17.93 -22.39 11.38
C MET A 149 -18.05 -22.18 12.89
N GLY A 150 -18.92 -22.96 13.54
CA GLY A 150 -18.88 -23.19 14.97
C GLY A 150 -17.84 -24.24 15.35
N PHE A 151 -17.52 -24.32 16.64
CA PHE A 151 -16.71 -25.36 17.25
C PHE A 151 -17.57 -26.30 18.09
N LYS A 152 -17.04 -27.49 18.42
CA LYS A 152 -17.76 -28.47 19.24
C LYS A 152 -18.19 -27.93 20.61
N ASP A 153 -17.35 -27.09 21.22
CA ASP A 153 -17.58 -26.46 22.52
C ASP A 153 -18.07 -25.00 22.42
N LYS A 154 -18.22 -24.46 21.20
CA LYS A 154 -18.62 -23.08 20.97
C LYS A 154 -19.44 -22.95 19.70
N ALA A 155 -20.76 -22.90 19.86
CA ALA A 155 -21.69 -22.74 18.76
C ALA A 155 -21.55 -21.36 18.09
N PHE A 156 -21.79 -21.33 16.79
CA PHE A 156 -21.99 -20.09 16.03
C PHE A 156 -23.35 -19.49 16.41
N THR A 157 -23.42 -18.19 16.65
CA THR A 157 -24.57 -17.50 17.21
C THR A 157 -25.27 -16.56 16.23
N LYS A 158 -24.54 -16.07 15.21
CA LYS A 158 -25.03 -15.21 14.15
C LYS A 158 -25.61 -16.03 12.99
N THR A 159 -26.44 -15.38 12.21
CA THR A 159 -27.15 -16.01 11.10
C THR A 159 -26.40 -15.87 9.78
N GLN A 160 -26.64 -16.81 8.88
CA GLN A 160 -26.20 -16.71 7.48
C GLN A 160 -26.68 -15.41 6.82
N ALA A 161 -27.90 -14.95 7.14
CA ALA A 161 -28.46 -13.71 6.62
C ALA A 161 -27.71 -12.46 7.12
N GLU A 162 -27.31 -12.42 8.40
CA GLU A 162 -26.50 -11.32 8.93
C GLU A 162 -25.15 -11.22 8.23
N PHE A 163 -24.47 -12.36 7.99
CA PHE A 163 -23.22 -12.37 7.23
C PHE A 163 -23.42 -12.05 5.75
N ASN A 164 -24.50 -12.54 5.14
CA ASN A 164 -24.83 -12.15 3.76
C ASN A 164 -25.01 -10.63 3.64
N ASN A 165 -25.65 -9.99 4.62
CA ASN A 165 -25.77 -8.54 4.66
C ASN A 165 -24.42 -7.84 4.87
N LEU A 166 -23.60 -8.30 5.83
CA LEU A 166 -22.26 -7.77 6.10
C LEU A 166 -21.36 -7.79 4.85
N PHE A 167 -21.44 -8.86 4.06
CA PHE A 167 -20.65 -9.00 2.84
C PHE A 167 -21.26 -8.27 1.63
N ASN A 168 -22.57 -8.36 1.42
CA ASN A 168 -23.19 -8.04 0.12
C ASN A 168 -24.19 -6.89 0.12
N GLN A 169 -24.74 -6.49 1.28
CA GLN A 169 -25.80 -5.49 1.30
C GLN A 169 -25.24 -4.11 0.95
N VAL A 170 -25.69 -3.56 -0.18
CA VAL A 170 -25.37 -2.18 -0.55
C VAL A 170 -25.95 -1.20 0.48
N GLY A 171 -25.11 -0.31 1.01
CA GLY A 171 -25.49 0.64 2.06
C GLY A 171 -25.70 -0.01 3.43
N TYR A 172 -24.94 -1.06 3.75
CA TYR A 172 -25.01 -1.74 5.05
C TYR A 172 -24.54 -0.83 6.20
N THR A 173 -25.35 -0.70 7.24
CA THR A 173 -25.06 0.19 8.39
C THR A 173 -25.12 -0.49 9.77
N THR A 174 -25.42 -1.79 9.83
CA THR A 174 -25.53 -2.50 11.11
C THR A 174 -24.22 -2.42 11.90
N GLY A 175 -24.33 -2.16 13.21
CA GLY A 175 -23.16 -1.98 14.07
C GLY A 175 -22.39 -0.67 13.84
N GLY A 176 -22.96 0.28 13.08
CA GLY A 176 -22.33 1.55 12.73
C GLY A 176 -21.39 1.46 11.52
N ALA A 177 -21.49 0.39 10.74
CA ALA A 177 -20.73 0.23 9.49
C ALA A 177 -20.97 1.38 8.51
N THR A 178 -19.92 1.83 7.85
CA THR A 178 -20.03 2.78 6.74
C THR A 178 -20.61 2.11 5.50
N GLY A 179 -20.41 0.80 5.35
CA GLY A 179 -20.94 -0.03 4.28
C GLY A 179 -20.58 -1.50 4.50
N SER A 180 -20.96 -2.35 3.54
CA SER A 180 -20.58 -3.76 3.48
C SER A 180 -19.18 -3.94 2.89
N VAL A 181 -18.68 -5.19 2.89
CA VAL A 181 -17.46 -5.55 2.16
C VAL A 181 -17.60 -5.20 0.67
N LYS A 182 -18.77 -5.46 0.06
CA LYS A 182 -19.09 -5.02 -1.30
C LYS A 182 -18.98 -3.51 -1.48
N ASP A 183 -19.57 -2.73 -0.57
CA ASP A 183 -19.51 -1.26 -0.66
C ASP A 183 -18.06 -0.75 -0.60
N PHE A 184 -17.26 -1.30 0.31
CA PHE A 184 -15.84 -0.94 0.47
C PHE A 184 -15.06 -1.16 -0.82
N TYR A 185 -15.17 -2.35 -1.41
CA TYR A 185 -14.45 -2.69 -2.63
C TYR A 185 -14.98 -1.97 -3.87
N ASN A 186 -16.28 -1.70 -3.96
CA ASN A 186 -16.86 -0.88 -5.02
C ASN A 186 -16.34 0.57 -4.95
N GLU A 187 -16.28 1.18 -3.76
CA GLU A 187 -15.76 2.55 -3.58
C GLU A 187 -14.27 2.62 -3.93
N ASN A 188 -13.45 1.69 -3.43
CA ASN A 188 -12.00 1.67 -3.67
C ASN A 188 -11.62 1.42 -5.14
N SER A 189 -12.44 0.65 -5.86
CA SER A 189 -12.18 0.26 -7.25
C SER A 189 -12.94 1.09 -8.29
N TRP A 190 -13.73 2.08 -7.87
CA TRP A 190 -14.66 2.81 -8.75
C TRP A 190 -15.59 1.87 -9.54
N ASN A 191 -16.15 0.88 -8.84
CA ASN A 191 -17.02 -0.19 -9.37
C ASN A 191 -16.35 -1.13 -10.38
N GLN A 192 -15.02 -1.12 -10.51
CA GLN A 192 -14.32 -2.05 -11.39
C GLN A 192 -14.24 -3.46 -10.81
N PHE A 193 -14.39 -3.61 -9.50
CA PHE A 193 -14.37 -4.90 -8.81
C PHE A 193 -15.67 -5.09 -8.01
N ASN A 194 -16.58 -5.88 -8.56
CA ASN A 194 -17.89 -6.17 -7.95
C ASN A 194 -17.88 -7.59 -7.37
N LEU A 195 -17.59 -7.69 -6.08
CA LEU A 195 -17.55 -8.95 -5.34
C LEU A 195 -18.95 -9.38 -4.88
N THR A 196 -19.33 -10.63 -5.11
CA THR A 196 -20.52 -11.25 -4.53
C THR A 196 -20.11 -12.47 -3.72
N VAL A 197 -20.50 -12.50 -2.45
CA VAL A 197 -20.12 -13.58 -1.52
C VAL A 197 -21.30 -14.50 -1.28
N ASP A 198 -21.15 -15.78 -1.62
CA ASP A 198 -22.14 -16.79 -1.27
C ASP A 198 -21.79 -17.35 0.12
N VAL A 199 -22.68 -17.18 1.10
CA VAL A 199 -22.44 -17.59 2.50
C VAL A 199 -23.09 -18.95 2.76
N PHE A 200 -22.39 -19.88 3.41
CA PHE A 200 -22.88 -21.23 3.76
C PHE A 200 -22.69 -21.53 5.24
N GLY A 201 -23.49 -22.46 5.77
CA GLY A 201 -23.50 -22.83 7.19
C GLY A 201 -24.53 -22.05 8.02
N PRO A 202 -24.38 -22.01 9.36
CA PRO A 202 -23.22 -22.47 10.11
C PRO A 202 -23.08 -23.99 10.16
N TYR A 203 -21.85 -24.47 10.04
CA TYR A 203 -21.47 -25.85 10.32
C TYR A 203 -20.79 -25.93 11.70
N THR A 204 -20.52 -27.14 12.18
CA THR A 204 -19.83 -27.36 13.47
C THR A 204 -18.60 -28.22 13.26
N ALA A 205 -17.44 -27.70 13.66
CA ALA A 205 -16.17 -28.40 13.60
C ALA A 205 -16.16 -29.60 14.56
N SER A 206 -15.35 -30.62 14.22
CA SER A 206 -15.30 -31.87 14.98
C SER A 206 -14.61 -31.75 16.34
N GLN A 207 -13.79 -30.72 16.54
CA GLN A 207 -13.04 -30.47 17.76
C GLN A 207 -13.43 -29.16 18.45
N ASN A 208 -12.91 -28.99 19.67
CA ASN A 208 -13.07 -27.77 20.46
C ASN A 208 -12.24 -26.62 19.87
N MET A 209 -12.62 -25.38 20.18
CA MET A 209 -11.95 -24.17 19.73
C MET A 209 -10.43 -24.20 19.98
N SER A 210 -10.01 -24.68 21.15
CA SER A 210 -8.60 -24.77 21.54
C SER A 210 -7.78 -25.73 20.68
N TYR A 211 -8.37 -26.75 20.05
CA TYR A 211 -7.62 -27.62 19.15
C TYR A 211 -7.12 -26.86 17.92
N TYR A 212 -7.94 -25.92 17.43
CA TYR A 212 -7.63 -25.14 16.23
C TYR A 212 -6.83 -23.88 16.55
N GLY A 213 -7.23 -23.12 17.56
CA GLY A 213 -6.68 -21.78 17.85
C GLY A 213 -5.76 -21.68 19.07
N ALA A 214 -5.50 -22.75 19.83
CA ALA A 214 -4.55 -22.62 20.96
C ALA A 214 -3.14 -22.30 20.48
N ASN A 215 -2.49 -21.36 21.16
CA ASN A 215 -1.11 -21.00 20.85
C ASN A 215 -0.16 -22.17 21.15
N ASP A 216 0.71 -22.50 20.19
CA ASP A 216 1.82 -23.43 20.36
C ASP A 216 2.95 -22.81 21.21
N ALA A 217 4.04 -23.56 21.41
CA ALA A 217 5.18 -23.09 22.20
C ALA A 217 5.88 -21.83 21.63
N SER A 218 5.59 -21.48 20.38
CA SER A 218 6.09 -20.29 19.70
C SER A 218 5.03 -19.19 19.57
N GLY A 219 3.86 -19.36 20.18
CA GLY A 219 2.80 -18.36 20.19
C GLY A 219 1.85 -18.43 18.99
N ASN A 220 1.98 -19.41 18.09
CA ASN A 220 1.17 -19.50 16.87
C ASN A 220 -0.06 -20.39 17.05
N ASP A 221 -1.13 -20.12 16.30
CA ASP A 221 -2.33 -20.96 16.30
C ASP A 221 -2.00 -22.41 15.90
N ALA A 222 -2.44 -23.38 16.71
CA ALA A 222 -2.02 -24.78 16.57
C ALA A 222 -2.46 -25.43 15.25
N ASN A 223 -3.75 -25.31 14.87
CA ASN A 223 -4.32 -26.04 13.73
C ASN A 223 -5.39 -25.28 12.92
N PRO A 224 -5.24 -23.98 12.58
CA PRO A 224 -6.27 -23.23 11.84
C PRO A 224 -6.56 -23.83 10.45
N ARG A 225 -5.54 -24.38 9.78
CA ARG A 225 -5.67 -25.05 8.47
C ARG A 225 -6.58 -26.28 8.51
N ALA A 226 -6.62 -26.99 9.64
CA ALA A 226 -7.50 -28.13 9.84
C ALA A 226 -8.97 -27.68 9.90
N LEU A 227 -9.26 -26.57 10.60
CA LEU A 227 -10.61 -25.99 10.64
C LEU A 227 -11.11 -25.64 9.24
N VAL A 228 -10.26 -25.02 8.42
CA VAL A 228 -10.62 -24.62 7.05
C VAL A 228 -10.84 -25.85 6.16
N THR A 229 -10.00 -26.87 6.29
CA THR A 229 -10.16 -28.13 5.54
C THR A 229 -11.48 -28.82 5.91
N GLU A 230 -11.85 -28.83 7.19
CA GLU A 230 -13.15 -29.31 7.66
C GLU A 230 -14.29 -28.45 7.11
N ALA A 231 -14.16 -27.12 7.15
CA ALA A 231 -15.16 -26.19 6.63
C ALA A 231 -15.47 -26.44 5.15
N VAL A 232 -14.41 -26.56 4.33
CA VAL A 232 -14.53 -26.86 2.89
C VAL A 232 -15.26 -28.19 2.67
N THR A 233 -14.91 -29.21 3.47
CA THR A 233 -15.52 -30.54 3.36
C THR A 233 -17.00 -30.54 3.77
N LEU A 234 -17.37 -29.82 4.83
CA LEU A 234 -18.74 -29.75 5.33
C LEU A 234 -19.66 -28.95 4.41
N ALA A 235 -19.14 -27.91 3.77
CA ALA A 235 -19.91 -27.07 2.85
C ALA A 235 -20.12 -27.72 1.46
N ASP A 236 -19.33 -28.72 1.08
CA ASP A 236 -19.33 -29.39 -0.23
C ASP A 236 -20.71 -29.86 -0.71
N ALA A 237 -21.57 -30.33 0.20
CA ALA A 237 -22.92 -30.76 -0.17
C ALA A 237 -23.85 -29.60 -0.57
N SER A 238 -23.52 -28.36 -0.17
CA SER A 238 -24.33 -27.15 -0.38
C SER A 238 -23.67 -26.15 -1.34
N ALA A 239 -22.34 -26.06 -1.32
CA ALA A 239 -21.55 -25.14 -2.12
C ALA A 239 -20.93 -25.89 -3.31
N ASN A 240 -21.30 -25.50 -4.53
CA ASN A 240 -20.60 -25.95 -5.72
C ASN A 240 -19.36 -25.08 -5.94
N TYR A 241 -18.19 -25.63 -5.65
CA TYR A 241 -16.92 -24.92 -5.69
C TYR A 241 -16.48 -24.49 -7.09
N ALA A 242 -17.01 -25.12 -8.14
CA ALA A 242 -16.75 -24.73 -9.52
C ALA A 242 -17.20 -23.29 -9.83
N ASN A 243 -18.11 -22.72 -9.04
CA ASN A 243 -18.60 -21.35 -9.20
C ASN A 243 -17.61 -20.27 -8.74
N TYR A 244 -16.55 -20.64 -8.02
CA TYR A 244 -15.56 -19.73 -7.43
C TYR A 244 -14.19 -19.82 -8.10
N ASP A 245 -14.12 -20.47 -9.26
CA ASP A 245 -13.02 -20.37 -10.23
C ASP A 245 -13.38 -19.26 -11.23
N ASN A 246 -13.03 -18.03 -10.87
CA ASN A 246 -13.47 -16.82 -11.54
C ASN A 246 -12.73 -16.55 -12.85
N ASP A 247 -11.55 -17.14 -13.06
CA ASP A 247 -10.75 -16.97 -14.28
C ASP A 247 -10.63 -18.26 -15.12
N GLY A 248 -11.18 -19.37 -14.63
CA GLY A 248 -11.24 -20.64 -15.34
C GLY A 248 -9.92 -21.42 -15.31
N ASP A 249 -9.00 -21.10 -14.39
CA ASP A 249 -7.69 -21.73 -14.32
C ASP A 249 -7.68 -23.11 -13.63
N GLY A 250 -8.83 -23.54 -13.13
CA GLY A 250 -9.01 -24.83 -12.46
C GLY A 250 -8.89 -24.75 -10.93
N THR A 251 -8.73 -23.56 -10.37
CA THR A 251 -8.58 -23.32 -8.93
C THR A 251 -9.72 -22.47 -8.40
N VAL A 252 -10.19 -22.74 -7.17
CA VAL A 252 -11.03 -21.80 -6.44
C VAL A 252 -10.15 -20.63 -5.98
N ASP A 253 -10.49 -19.41 -6.38
CA ASP A 253 -9.63 -18.25 -6.15
C ASP A 253 -9.45 -17.89 -4.67
N GLY A 254 -10.45 -18.21 -3.85
CA GLY A 254 -10.39 -18.02 -2.40
C GLY A 254 -11.57 -18.64 -1.67
N VAL A 255 -11.32 -19.02 -0.42
CA VAL A 255 -12.34 -19.42 0.56
C VAL A 255 -12.26 -18.49 1.75
N TYR A 256 -13.40 -17.97 2.20
CA TYR A 256 -13.45 -17.20 3.44
C TYR A 256 -14.09 -18.02 4.55
N VAL A 257 -13.48 -18.11 5.72
CA VAL A 257 -14.05 -18.80 6.89
C VAL A 257 -14.33 -17.80 8.00
N ILE A 258 -15.57 -17.74 8.47
CA ILE A 258 -15.90 -17.03 9.71
C ILE A 258 -16.02 -18.05 10.83
N TYR A 259 -15.20 -17.92 11.87
CA TYR A 259 -15.22 -18.84 13.01
C TYR A 259 -15.95 -18.26 14.23
N ALA A 260 -16.61 -19.12 15.01
CA ALA A 260 -17.46 -18.69 16.11
C ALA A 260 -16.69 -17.98 17.24
N GLY A 261 -17.29 -16.92 17.79
CA GLY A 261 -16.69 -16.13 18.85
C GLY A 261 -15.82 -14.97 18.39
N TYR A 262 -14.79 -14.65 19.18
CA TYR A 262 -13.93 -13.47 19.04
C TYR A 262 -12.56 -13.86 18.50
N GLY A 263 -11.85 -12.91 17.87
CA GLY A 263 -10.50 -13.11 17.36
C GLY A 263 -9.44 -12.73 18.39
N GLU A 264 -8.32 -13.45 18.40
CA GLU A 264 -7.20 -13.17 19.31
C GLU A 264 -6.61 -11.78 19.07
N GLU A 265 -6.63 -11.30 17.81
CA GLU A 265 -6.15 -9.97 17.42
C GLU A 265 -6.90 -8.81 18.11
N ALA A 266 -8.11 -9.09 18.61
CA ALA A 266 -8.99 -8.15 19.29
C ALA A 266 -9.11 -8.41 20.80
N GLY A 267 -8.23 -9.24 21.37
CA GLY A 267 -8.18 -9.51 22.82
C GLY A 267 -8.97 -10.72 23.29
N ALA A 268 -9.34 -11.63 22.40
CA ALA A 268 -9.88 -12.92 22.81
C ALA A 268 -8.81 -13.76 23.55
N SER A 269 -9.25 -14.86 24.15
CA SER A 269 -8.34 -15.86 24.74
C SER A 269 -7.35 -16.39 23.71
N THR A 270 -6.16 -16.83 24.13
CA THR A 270 -5.15 -17.53 23.30
C THR A 270 -5.56 -18.92 22.83
N SER A 271 -6.84 -19.27 22.94
CA SER A 271 -7.45 -20.44 22.29
C SER A 271 -8.29 -20.04 21.08
N ALA A 272 -8.52 -18.74 20.89
CA ALA A 272 -9.14 -18.20 19.70
C ALA A 272 -8.11 -18.12 18.58
N ILE A 273 -8.59 -18.15 17.35
CA ILE A 273 -7.76 -17.98 16.16
C ILE A 273 -7.45 -16.48 16.01
N TRP A 274 -6.23 -16.13 15.57
CA TRP A 274 -5.91 -14.79 15.09
C TRP A 274 -6.33 -14.69 13.62
N ALA A 275 -7.13 -13.69 13.22
CA ALA A 275 -7.56 -13.56 11.82
C ALA A 275 -6.37 -13.49 10.85
N HIS A 276 -6.39 -14.26 9.76
CA HIS A 276 -5.27 -14.32 8.80
C HIS A 276 -5.69 -14.84 7.41
N ALA A 277 -4.81 -14.68 6.42
CA ALA A 277 -4.86 -15.27 5.10
C ALA A 277 -3.69 -16.25 4.89
N TRP A 278 -4.01 -17.46 4.43
CA TRP A 278 -3.00 -18.51 4.24
C TRP A 278 -3.45 -19.60 3.25
N SER A 279 -2.80 -20.77 3.30
CA SER A 279 -3.07 -21.92 2.46
C SER A 279 -3.34 -23.19 3.26
N ILE A 280 -4.16 -24.06 2.71
CA ILE A 280 -4.35 -25.44 3.17
C ILE A 280 -3.60 -26.39 2.24
N THR A 281 -3.33 -27.62 2.69
CA THR A 281 -2.95 -28.68 1.75
C THR A 281 -4.05 -28.77 0.70
N PRO A 282 -3.73 -28.68 -0.61
CA PRO A 282 -4.75 -28.59 -1.64
C PRO A 282 -5.76 -29.72 -1.57
N VAL A 283 -7.05 -29.38 -1.63
CA VAL A 283 -8.14 -30.35 -1.74
C VAL A 283 -8.87 -30.15 -3.07
N THR A 284 -9.40 -31.23 -3.65
CA THR A 284 -10.16 -31.16 -4.90
C THR A 284 -11.63 -31.39 -4.63
N LYS A 285 -12.46 -30.40 -4.96
CA LYS A 285 -13.94 -30.44 -4.87
C LYS A 285 -14.53 -29.89 -6.15
N ASP A 286 -15.61 -30.51 -6.64
CA ASP A 286 -16.29 -30.11 -7.90
C ASP A 286 -15.35 -29.89 -9.10
N GLY A 287 -14.28 -30.70 -9.18
CA GLY A 287 -13.27 -30.59 -10.25
C GLY A 287 -12.35 -29.36 -10.15
N LYS A 288 -12.38 -28.62 -9.04
CA LYS A 288 -11.49 -27.48 -8.76
C LYS A 288 -10.54 -27.76 -7.62
N THR A 289 -9.36 -27.16 -7.67
CA THR A 289 -8.39 -27.19 -6.59
C THR A 289 -8.66 -26.05 -5.60
N ILE A 290 -8.68 -26.36 -4.30
CA ILE A 290 -8.85 -25.38 -3.22
C ILE A 290 -7.59 -25.43 -2.37
N SER A 291 -6.86 -24.33 -2.35
CA SER A 291 -5.60 -24.23 -1.61
C SER A 291 -5.50 -22.97 -0.75
N LYS A 292 -6.36 -21.96 -0.97
CA LYS A 292 -6.26 -20.63 -0.35
C LYS A 292 -7.44 -20.32 0.54
N TYR A 293 -7.16 -19.63 1.65
CA TYR A 293 -8.22 -19.12 2.49
C TYR A 293 -7.85 -17.83 3.21
N SER A 294 -8.88 -17.14 3.67
CA SER A 294 -8.83 -16.11 4.71
C SER A 294 -9.81 -16.46 5.82
N CYS A 295 -9.53 -16.04 7.03
CA CYS A 295 -10.45 -16.25 8.14
C CYS A 295 -10.55 -15.08 9.10
N SER A 296 -11.71 -14.93 9.73
CA SER A 296 -11.95 -13.92 10.77
C SER A 296 -13.00 -14.37 11.76
N ALA A 297 -13.06 -13.67 12.88
CA ALA A 297 -14.00 -13.96 13.94
C ALA A 297 -15.44 -13.55 13.60
N GLU A 298 -16.40 -14.26 14.19
CA GLU A 298 -17.83 -13.96 14.13
C GLU A 298 -18.20 -12.65 14.84
N LEU A 299 -17.58 -12.39 15.99
CA LEU A 299 -17.94 -11.34 16.93
C LEU A 299 -16.81 -10.31 17.08
N ARG A 300 -17.21 -9.07 17.35
CA ARG A 300 -16.31 -7.92 17.50
C ARG A 300 -15.75 -7.81 18.92
N GLY A 301 -14.46 -7.49 19.02
CA GLY A 301 -13.78 -7.22 20.29
C GLY A 301 -13.52 -8.51 21.07
N SER A 302 -13.64 -8.45 22.40
CA SER A 302 -13.42 -9.60 23.31
C SER A 302 -14.65 -9.95 24.16
N SER A 303 -15.77 -9.23 23.99
CA SER A 303 -17.01 -9.42 24.76
C SER A 303 -18.23 -8.85 24.03
N GLY A 304 -19.44 -9.19 24.51
CA GLY A 304 -20.71 -8.76 23.91
C GLY A 304 -21.32 -9.78 22.94
N THR A 305 -22.09 -9.30 21.98
CA THR A 305 -22.70 -10.14 20.92
C THR A 305 -22.73 -9.41 19.57
N THR A 306 -21.99 -8.31 19.44
CA THR A 306 -21.96 -7.52 18.21
C THR A 306 -21.21 -8.31 17.14
N ILE A 307 -21.79 -8.41 15.95
CA ILE A 307 -21.14 -9.01 14.79
C ILE A 307 -19.81 -8.30 14.48
N THR A 308 -18.84 -9.03 13.95
CA THR A 308 -17.56 -8.47 13.52
C THR A 308 -17.72 -7.30 12.54
N ALA A 309 -16.68 -6.47 12.47
CA ALA A 309 -16.64 -5.31 11.58
C ALA A 309 -15.93 -5.65 10.26
N ILE A 310 -16.20 -4.88 9.21
CA ILE A 310 -15.66 -5.18 7.88
C ILE A 310 -14.15 -4.99 7.76
N GLY A 311 -13.52 -4.20 8.65
CA GLY A 311 -12.11 -3.81 8.53
C GLY A 311 -11.14 -4.99 8.47
N VAL A 312 -11.24 -5.92 9.42
CA VAL A 312 -10.45 -7.17 9.42
C VAL A 312 -10.78 -8.00 8.17
N ILE A 313 -12.06 -8.11 7.82
CA ILE A 313 -12.49 -8.90 6.66
C ILE A 313 -11.88 -8.38 5.37
N CYS A 314 -11.93 -7.06 5.15
CA CYS A 314 -11.34 -6.42 3.98
C CYS A 314 -9.80 -6.46 4.00
N HIS A 315 -9.18 -6.45 5.17
CA HIS A 315 -7.73 -6.63 5.28
C HIS A 315 -7.32 -8.02 4.79
N GLU A 316 -7.91 -9.08 5.37
CA GLU A 316 -7.56 -10.45 5.00
C GLU A 316 -7.92 -10.78 3.54
N PHE A 317 -9.05 -10.28 3.07
CA PHE A 317 -9.40 -10.44 1.66
C PHE A 317 -8.48 -9.60 0.74
N GLY A 318 -7.94 -8.49 1.22
CA GLY A 318 -6.92 -7.71 0.51
C GLY A 318 -5.66 -8.53 0.16
N HIS A 319 -5.25 -9.45 1.04
CA HIS A 319 -4.17 -10.39 0.76
C HIS A 319 -4.52 -11.42 -0.30
N VAL A 320 -5.77 -11.89 -0.33
CA VAL A 320 -6.27 -12.80 -1.38
C VAL A 320 -6.18 -12.15 -2.76
N LEU A 321 -6.47 -10.85 -2.83
CA LEU A 321 -6.27 -10.02 -4.03
C LEU A 321 -4.79 -9.71 -4.34
N GLY A 322 -3.86 -10.05 -3.44
CA GLY A 322 -2.42 -9.94 -3.64
C GLY A 322 -1.73 -8.75 -2.98
N ALA A 323 -2.40 -7.99 -2.12
CA ALA A 323 -1.75 -6.90 -1.40
C ALA A 323 -0.86 -7.41 -0.25
N PRO A 324 0.34 -6.83 -0.06
CA PRO A 324 1.19 -7.12 1.10
C PRO A 324 0.78 -6.28 2.31
N ASP A 325 1.37 -6.60 3.46
CA ASP A 325 1.36 -5.69 4.61
C ASP A 325 2.27 -4.50 4.40
N TYR A 326 1.79 -3.34 4.84
CA TYR A 326 2.56 -2.09 4.82
C TYR A 326 2.88 -1.58 6.23
N TYR A 327 2.66 -2.37 7.28
CA TYR A 327 3.15 -2.08 8.62
C TYR A 327 4.47 -2.83 8.90
N ASP A 328 5.09 -2.57 10.05
CA ASP A 328 6.26 -3.34 10.50
C ASP A 328 5.84 -4.73 10.98
N THR A 329 6.17 -5.76 10.21
CA THR A 329 5.81 -7.17 10.50
C THR A 329 6.86 -7.93 11.32
N ASN A 330 7.98 -7.30 11.70
CA ASN A 330 9.00 -7.95 12.54
C ASN A 330 9.09 -7.33 13.94
N TYR A 331 8.64 -6.08 14.05
CA TYR A 331 8.49 -5.32 15.28
C TYR A 331 9.79 -5.19 16.10
N SER A 332 10.95 -5.50 15.50
CA SER A 332 12.26 -5.67 16.13
C SER A 332 12.84 -4.38 16.72
N THR A 333 13.76 -4.52 17.68
CA THR A 333 14.52 -3.39 18.22
C THR A 333 15.39 -2.79 17.13
N GLY A 334 15.01 -1.59 16.68
CA GLY A 334 15.56 -0.97 15.49
C GLY A 334 14.60 -0.01 14.81
N GLY A 335 13.32 -0.01 15.19
CA GLY A 335 12.32 0.98 14.82
C GLY A 335 10.99 0.29 14.59
N GLN A 336 10.10 0.31 15.59
CA GLN A 336 8.71 -0.09 15.40
C GLN A 336 8.06 0.95 14.47
N PHE A 337 8.10 0.68 13.17
CA PHE A 337 7.63 1.64 12.17
C PHE A 337 6.12 1.57 12.02
N ASP A 338 5.45 2.72 11.98
CA ASP A 338 4.02 2.81 11.68
C ASP A 338 3.69 2.32 10.25
N GLY A 339 4.69 2.29 9.36
CA GLY A 339 4.50 1.94 7.96
C GLY A 339 3.60 2.94 7.24
N THR A 340 2.50 2.48 6.65
CA THR A 340 1.44 3.36 6.10
C THR A 340 0.36 3.75 7.13
N GLY A 341 0.36 3.13 8.31
CA GLY A 341 -0.47 3.54 9.45
C GLY A 341 -1.98 3.57 9.17
N TYR A 342 -2.68 4.49 9.82
CA TYR A 342 -4.14 4.66 9.71
C TYR A 342 -4.63 5.19 8.34
N TRP A 343 -3.73 5.41 7.39
CA TRP A 343 -4.05 5.87 6.04
C TRP A 343 -4.35 4.72 5.07
N ASP A 344 -4.13 3.47 5.48
CA ASP A 344 -4.10 2.34 4.57
C ASP A 344 -4.77 1.10 5.16
N MET A 345 -5.65 0.48 4.36
CA MET A 345 -6.33 -0.78 4.68
C MET A 345 -5.35 -1.88 5.08
N MET A 346 -4.20 -1.95 4.40
CA MET A 346 -3.20 -3.01 4.60
C MET A 346 -2.20 -2.67 5.73
N ALA A 347 -2.62 -1.79 6.64
CA ALA A 347 -1.92 -1.40 7.86
C ALA A 347 -2.97 -1.10 8.95
N ALA A 348 -2.69 -0.16 9.86
CA ALA A 348 -3.59 0.18 10.96
C ALA A 348 -4.94 0.77 10.50
N GLY A 349 -5.05 1.20 9.24
CA GLY A 349 -6.29 1.76 8.68
C GLY A 349 -7.45 0.77 8.62
N SER A 350 -7.20 -0.55 8.67
CA SER A 350 -8.24 -1.57 8.85
C SER A 350 -9.02 -1.41 10.16
N TRP A 351 -8.42 -0.79 11.19
CA TRP A 351 -9.02 -0.58 12.50
C TRP A 351 -9.66 0.80 12.68
N ASN A 352 -9.68 1.66 11.65
CA ASN A 352 -10.30 2.98 11.74
C ASN A 352 -11.77 2.87 12.18
N ASN A 353 -12.16 3.75 13.10
CA ASN A 353 -13.46 3.69 13.78
C ASN A 353 -13.75 2.30 14.38
N ASN A 354 -12.76 1.66 15.00
CA ASN A 354 -12.86 0.29 15.53
C ASN A 354 -13.21 -0.76 14.44
N GLY A 355 -12.78 -0.53 13.19
CA GLY A 355 -12.95 -1.42 12.05
C GLY A 355 -14.27 -1.31 11.29
N VAL A 356 -15.19 -0.42 11.68
CA VAL A 356 -16.45 -0.21 10.93
C VAL A 356 -16.33 0.79 9.78
N THR A 357 -15.26 1.59 9.78
CA THR A 357 -14.96 2.57 8.72
C THR A 357 -13.47 2.48 8.36
N PRO A 358 -13.03 1.38 7.76
CA PRO A 358 -11.62 1.19 7.44
C PRO A 358 -11.17 2.13 6.32
N ALA A 359 -9.88 2.50 6.33
CA ALA A 359 -9.30 3.37 5.30
C ALA A 359 -9.31 2.72 3.91
N HIS A 360 -9.28 3.54 2.86
CA HIS A 360 -8.97 3.06 1.52
C HIS A 360 -7.59 2.38 1.44
N HIS A 361 -7.43 1.49 0.45
CA HIS A 361 -6.10 1.04 0.01
C HIS A 361 -5.27 2.22 -0.49
N ASN A 362 -3.96 2.20 -0.21
CA ASN A 362 -3.03 3.22 -0.69
C ASN A 362 -2.88 3.26 -2.24
N ALA A 363 -2.33 4.36 -2.75
CA ALA A 363 -2.08 4.57 -4.19
C ALA A 363 -1.25 3.46 -4.86
N TYR A 364 -0.21 2.92 -4.20
CA TYR A 364 0.60 1.84 -4.76
C TYR A 364 -0.24 0.57 -4.95
N THR A 365 -1.04 0.18 -3.95
CA THR A 365 -1.91 -1.00 -4.04
C THR A 365 -2.92 -0.84 -5.17
N LYS A 366 -3.61 0.29 -5.25
CA LYS A 366 -4.61 0.56 -6.31
C LYS A 366 -4.01 0.55 -7.72
N VAL A 367 -2.79 1.09 -7.90
CA VAL A 367 -2.17 1.25 -9.23
C VAL A 367 -1.27 0.08 -9.64
N LYS A 368 -0.49 -0.48 -8.72
CA LYS A 368 0.58 -1.44 -9.02
C LYS A 368 0.23 -2.87 -8.65
N VAL A 369 -0.62 -3.08 -7.64
CA VAL A 369 -0.99 -4.42 -7.17
C VAL A 369 -2.29 -4.85 -7.83
N TYR A 370 -3.36 -4.07 -7.66
CA TYR A 370 -4.69 -4.46 -8.16
C TYR A 370 -4.98 -4.01 -9.59
N GLY A 371 -4.26 -2.99 -10.07
CA GLY A 371 -4.45 -2.45 -11.41
C GLY A 371 -5.80 -1.77 -11.62
N TRP A 372 -6.41 -1.21 -10.57
CA TRP A 372 -7.66 -0.45 -10.66
C TRP A 372 -7.49 0.94 -11.26
N ALA A 373 -6.26 1.45 -11.31
CA ALA A 373 -5.97 2.75 -11.90
C ALA A 373 -4.55 2.78 -12.46
N THR A 374 -4.26 3.83 -13.23
CA THR A 374 -2.91 4.14 -13.70
C THR A 374 -2.41 5.43 -13.04
N ALA A 375 -1.11 5.57 -12.84
CA ALA A 375 -0.49 6.82 -12.41
C ALA A 375 0.16 7.55 -13.59
N THR A 376 -0.11 8.84 -13.73
CA THR A 376 0.54 9.70 -14.72
C THR A 376 1.97 10.00 -14.27
N VAL A 377 2.96 9.60 -15.07
CA VAL A 377 4.37 9.87 -14.78
C VAL A 377 4.72 11.30 -15.18
N LEU A 378 5.15 12.10 -14.20
CA LEU A 378 5.55 13.49 -14.40
C LEU A 378 7.04 13.57 -14.76
N SER A 379 7.33 14.18 -15.91
CA SER A 379 8.69 14.25 -16.49
C SER A 379 9.09 15.63 -17.01
N SER A 380 8.15 16.58 -17.11
CA SER A 380 8.40 17.96 -17.55
C SER A 380 7.51 18.93 -16.79
N ALA A 381 7.89 20.20 -16.74
CA ALA A 381 7.18 21.22 -15.97
C ALA A 381 5.71 21.35 -16.36
N ALA A 382 4.83 21.34 -15.35
CA ALA A 382 3.38 21.37 -15.53
C ALA A 382 2.67 21.76 -14.23
N ASP A 383 1.51 22.43 -14.35
CA ASP A 383 0.59 22.58 -13.22
C ASP A 383 -0.33 21.35 -13.16
N ILE A 384 -0.36 20.73 -11.99
CA ILE A 384 -1.01 19.45 -11.76
C ILE A 384 -2.25 19.65 -10.91
N THR A 385 -3.33 18.99 -11.30
CA THR A 385 -4.58 18.91 -10.55
C THR A 385 -4.80 17.47 -10.08
N VAL A 386 -4.96 17.30 -8.77
CA VAL A 386 -5.21 16.01 -8.12
C VAL A 386 -6.61 16.02 -7.51
N ASN A 387 -7.56 15.40 -8.20
CA ASN A 387 -8.93 15.28 -7.70
C ASN A 387 -8.98 14.30 -6.51
N PRO A 388 -9.91 14.48 -5.55
CA PRO A 388 -10.11 13.52 -4.46
C PRO A 388 -10.24 12.09 -4.98
N VAL A 389 -9.52 11.16 -4.38
CA VAL A 389 -9.48 9.76 -4.83
C VAL A 389 -10.85 9.10 -4.75
N ILE A 390 -11.70 9.54 -3.83
CA ILE A 390 -13.10 9.13 -3.79
C ILE A 390 -13.79 9.64 -5.07
N GLY A 391 -14.24 8.70 -5.90
CA GLY A 391 -14.89 9.00 -7.19
C GLY A 391 -13.96 9.36 -8.35
N ASN A 392 -12.65 9.56 -8.15
CA ASN A 392 -11.71 9.91 -9.24
C ASN A 392 -10.42 9.09 -9.25
N GLN A 393 -9.96 8.69 -10.43
CA GLN A 393 -8.69 7.98 -10.64
C GLN A 393 -7.54 8.97 -10.91
N SER A 394 -7.25 9.84 -9.94
CA SER A 394 -6.25 10.91 -10.10
C SER A 394 -4.96 10.60 -9.35
N PHE A 395 -4.05 9.87 -10.02
CA PHE A 395 -2.75 9.46 -9.46
C PHE A 395 -1.59 9.99 -10.27
N TYR A 396 -0.52 10.39 -9.59
CA TYR A 396 0.69 10.91 -10.21
C TYR A 396 1.93 10.22 -9.65
N GLN A 397 2.95 10.06 -10.50
CA GLN A 397 4.21 9.42 -10.15
C GLN A 397 5.39 10.31 -10.57
N ILE A 398 6.38 10.46 -9.68
CA ILE A 398 7.65 11.12 -10.00
C ILE A 398 8.78 10.12 -9.76
N ASN A 399 9.49 9.74 -10.82
CA ASN A 399 10.61 8.82 -10.72
C ASN A 399 11.84 9.53 -10.15
N SER A 400 12.55 8.84 -9.25
CA SER A 400 13.86 9.30 -8.76
C SER A 400 14.94 9.04 -9.83
N THR A 401 16.19 9.36 -9.50
CA THR A 401 17.37 9.00 -10.31
C THR A 401 17.76 7.53 -10.17
N THR A 402 17.26 6.83 -9.14
CA THR A 402 17.49 5.40 -8.94
C THR A 402 16.41 4.60 -9.68
N SER A 403 16.82 3.63 -10.48
CA SER A 403 15.87 2.76 -11.19
C SER A 403 14.97 2.02 -10.21
N GLY A 404 13.66 2.02 -10.49
CA GLY A 404 12.64 1.36 -9.66
C GLY A 404 12.19 2.14 -8.42
N GLU A 405 12.82 3.28 -8.10
CA GLU A 405 12.44 4.15 -6.98
C GLU A 405 11.66 5.38 -7.47
N TYR A 406 10.60 5.74 -6.74
CA TYR A 406 9.72 6.84 -7.13
C TYR A 406 8.83 7.31 -5.97
N TRP A 407 8.20 8.47 -6.16
CA TRP A 407 7.09 8.93 -5.34
C TRP A 407 5.77 8.74 -6.09
N ILE A 408 4.75 8.22 -5.43
CA ILE A 408 3.38 8.11 -5.96
C ILE A 408 2.41 8.90 -5.08
N MET A 409 1.45 9.57 -5.70
CA MET A 409 0.64 10.60 -5.06
C MET A 409 -0.85 10.41 -5.30
N GLU A 410 -1.65 10.75 -4.29
CA GLU A 410 -3.11 10.79 -4.34
C GLU A 410 -3.67 11.86 -3.40
N ASN A 411 -4.89 12.34 -3.65
CA ASN A 411 -5.57 13.30 -2.78
C ASN A 411 -6.61 12.56 -1.90
N ARG A 412 -6.36 12.51 -0.59
CA ARG A 412 -7.22 11.84 0.40
C ARG A 412 -8.05 12.86 1.15
N GLN A 413 -9.35 12.58 1.30
CA GLN A 413 -10.31 13.46 1.98
C GLN A 413 -11.13 12.64 2.97
N GLN A 414 -11.51 13.23 4.10
CA GLN A 414 -12.26 12.55 5.17
C GLN A 414 -13.74 12.37 4.81
N THR A 415 -14.01 11.54 3.81
CA THR A 415 -15.35 11.25 3.27
C THR A 415 -15.45 9.78 2.88
N GLY A 416 -16.66 9.20 2.88
CA GLY A 416 -16.85 7.79 2.57
C GLY A 416 -16.13 6.89 3.58
N PHE A 417 -15.47 5.84 3.10
CA PHE A 417 -14.64 4.96 3.94
C PHE A 417 -13.40 5.66 4.51
N ASP A 418 -12.98 6.77 3.91
CA ASP A 418 -11.88 7.58 4.41
C ASP A 418 -12.30 8.57 5.52
N ALA A 419 -13.56 8.58 5.97
CA ALA A 419 -14.05 9.53 6.99
C ALA A 419 -13.27 9.54 8.32
N TYR A 420 -12.54 8.47 8.64
CA TYR A 420 -11.78 8.30 9.89
C TYR A 420 -10.26 8.22 9.71
N ILE A 421 -9.73 8.53 8.52
CA ILE A 421 -8.28 8.70 8.37
C ILE A 421 -7.80 9.94 9.16
N PRO A 422 -6.50 10.04 9.53
CA PRO A 422 -6.03 11.06 10.46
C PRO A 422 -6.16 12.54 10.01
N GLY A 423 -6.40 12.81 8.73
CA GLY A 423 -6.51 14.18 8.18
C GLY A 423 -6.85 14.15 6.68
N HIS A 424 -6.57 15.24 5.96
CA HIS A 424 -6.85 15.34 4.52
C HIS A 424 -5.75 16.10 3.76
N GLY A 425 -5.66 15.88 2.45
CA GLY A 425 -4.72 16.53 1.55
C GLY A 425 -4.01 15.56 0.60
N LEU A 426 -2.93 16.04 -0.02
CA LEU A 426 -2.05 15.26 -0.87
C LEU A 426 -1.20 14.30 -0.03
N MET A 427 -1.46 13.01 -0.20
CA MET A 427 -0.58 11.96 0.27
C MET A 427 0.51 11.72 -0.76
N ILE A 428 1.76 11.69 -0.32
CA ILE A 428 2.93 11.36 -1.12
C ILE A 428 3.54 10.12 -0.49
N TYR A 429 3.63 9.02 -1.23
CA TYR A 429 4.30 7.80 -0.77
C TYR A 429 5.65 7.67 -1.45
N HIS A 430 6.72 7.42 -0.69
CA HIS A 430 8.03 7.09 -1.23
C HIS A 430 8.14 5.58 -1.39
N VAL A 431 8.40 5.12 -2.61
CA VAL A 431 8.50 3.71 -2.99
C VAL A 431 9.95 3.37 -3.33
N HIS A 432 10.55 2.46 -2.56
CA HIS A 432 11.90 1.97 -2.76
C HIS A 432 11.97 0.97 -3.93
N SER A 433 13.11 0.92 -4.62
CA SER A 433 13.37 0.02 -5.76
C SER A 433 13.24 -1.48 -5.46
N THR A 434 13.22 -1.86 -4.19
CA THR A 434 13.14 -3.24 -3.71
C THR A 434 11.80 -3.55 -3.03
N VAL A 435 10.78 -2.72 -3.22
CA VAL A 435 9.45 -2.93 -2.63
C VAL A 435 8.86 -4.28 -3.07
N ALA A 436 9.06 -4.70 -4.33
CA ALA A 436 8.53 -5.96 -4.84
C ALA A 436 9.16 -7.19 -4.16
N SER A 437 10.50 -7.20 -3.98
CA SER A 437 11.16 -8.28 -3.25
C SER A 437 10.77 -8.30 -1.78
N ALA A 438 10.59 -7.12 -1.17
CA ALA A 438 10.18 -7.02 0.22
C ALA A 438 8.72 -7.45 0.45
N SER A 439 7.85 -7.22 -0.54
CA SER A 439 6.48 -7.73 -0.58
C SER A 439 6.46 -9.25 -0.50
N SER A 440 7.27 -9.94 -1.31
CA SER A 440 7.33 -11.42 -1.32
C SER A 440 7.82 -12.02 0.00
N SER A 441 8.61 -11.26 0.77
CA SER A 441 9.10 -11.67 2.10
C SER A 441 8.27 -11.11 3.25
N ASN A 442 7.12 -10.50 2.95
CA ASN A 442 6.27 -9.75 3.88
C ASN A 442 7.05 -8.86 4.86
N ASN A 443 7.98 -8.05 4.35
CA ASN A 443 8.90 -7.25 5.18
C ASN A 443 9.10 -5.81 4.66
N ILE A 444 8.13 -5.27 3.93
CA ILE A 444 8.17 -3.94 3.29
C ILE A 444 8.63 -2.85 4.26
N ASN A 445 8.08 -2.80 5.47
CA ASN A 445 8.43 -1.77 6.47
C ASN A 445 8.98 -2.36 7.76
N ALA A 446 9.52 -3.58 7.69
CA ALA A 446 10.01 -4.28 8.86
C ALA A 446 11.39 -3.78 9.35
N THR A 447 12.17 -3.15 8.48
CA THR A 447 13.47 -2.58 8.84
C THR A 447 13.77 -1.32 8.06
N TYR A 448 14.76 -0.56 8.52
CA TYR A 448 15.34 0.51 7.74
C TYR A 448 16.16 -0.02 6.54
N PRO A 449 16.08 0.63 5.36
CA PRO A 449 15.11 1.66 5.01
C PRO A 449 13.72 1.07 4.75
N GLN A 450 12.67 1.77 5.21
CA GLN A 450 11.28 1.41 4.88
C GLN A 450 11.07 1.43 3.37
N LYS A 451 10.44 0.39 2.81
CA LYS A 451 10.34 0.22 1.35
C LYS A 451 9.14 0.93 0.74
N MET A 452 8.11 1.26 1.54
CA MET A 452 6.96 2.03 1.07
C MET A 452 6.32 2.74 2.25
N TYR A 453 6.37 4.07 2.30
CA TYR A 453 5.83 4.84 3.43
C TYR A 453 5.32 6.21 2.99
N PRO A 454 4.37 6.82 3.74
CA PRO A 454 3.98 8.21 3.56
C PRO A 454 5.14 9.15 3.89
N VAL A 455 5.50 10.02 2.97
CA VAL A 455 6.38 11.16 3.24
C VAL A 455 5.56 12.18 4.03
N CYS A 456 5.81 12.29 5.33
CA CYS A 456 5.03 13.20 6.15
C CYS A 456 5.58 14.63 6.14
N ALA A 457 4.70 15.57 5.82
CA ALA A 457 5.01 16.99 5.77
C ALA A 457 5.43 17.57 7.14
N ASN A 458 5.03 16.92 8.24
CA ASN A 458 5.40 17.28 9.60
C ASN A 458 6.73 16.68 10.09
N ALA A 459 7.44 15.89 9.28
CA ALA A 459 8.73 15.33 9.70
C ALA A 459 9.78 16.44 9.85
N THR A 460 10.49 16.44 10.97
CA THR A 460 11.53 17.45 11.29
C THR A 460 12.93 17.02 10.85
N THR A 461 13.06 15.79 10.36
CA THR A 461 14.30 15.19 9.85
C THR A 461 14.00 14.39 8.59
N ASN A 462 15.04 14.02 7.84
CA ASN A 462 14.88 13.05 6.77
C ASN A 462 14.74 11.63 7.34
N PRO A 463 14.04 10.73 6.64
CA PRO A 463 13.90 9.33 7.02
C PRO A 463 15.24 8.67 7.35
N GLY A 464 15.31 8.04 8.51
CA GLY A 464 16.49 7.40 9.07
C GLY A 464 16.14 6.08 9.75
N THR A 465 17.04 5.58 10.61
CA THR A 465 16.89 4.26 11.22
C THR A 465 15.82 4.17 12.30
N THR A 466 15.31 5.28 12.84
CA THR A 466 14.31 5.24 13.91
C THR A 466 12.95 5.71 13.43
N ALA A 467 11.86 5.15 13.97
CA ALA A 467 10.49 5.46 13.54
C ALA A 467 10.14 6.96 13.60
N SER A 468 10.64 7.68 14.62
CA SER A 468 10.41 9.12 14.79
C SER A 468 10.95 9.99 13.64
N THR A 469 11.93 9.50 12.87
CA THR A 469 12.51 10.24 11.73
C THR A 469 11.56 10.34 10.53
N TYR A 470 10.50 9.53 10.50
CA TYR A 470 9.48 9.56 9.45
C TYR A 470 8.35 10.56 9.74
N GLY A 471 8.45 11.32 10.84
CA GLY A 471 7.40 12.23 11.29
C GLY A 471 6.26 11.52 12.00
N THR A 472 5.16 12.23 12.23
CA THR A 472 3.97 11.65 12.85
C THR A 472 3.05 11.15 11.73
N ILE A 473 3.26 9.90 11.30
CA ILE A 473 2.50 9.25 10.22
C ILE A 473 1.01 9.27 10.53
N ASN A 474 0.64 8.88 11.74
CA ASN A 474 -0.75 8.78 12.19
C ASN A 474 -1.37 10.14 12.61
N GLY A 475 -0.91 11.26 12.03
CA GLY A 475 -1.37 12.59 12.37
C GLY A 475 -1.86 13.42 11.17
N ALA A 476 -2.76 14.38 11.43
CA ALA A 476 -3.33 15.29 10.42
C ALA A 476 -2.30 16.15 9.67
N GLY A 477 -1.07 16.24 10.20
CA GLY A 477 0.05 16.97 9.59
C GLY A 477 0.90 16.14 8.62
N CYS A 478 0.59 14.86 8.40
CA CYS A 478 1.33 14.06 7.42
C CYS A 478 1.09 14.48 5.96
N PRO A 479 -0.16 14.75 5.50
CA PRO A 479 -0.42 15.18 4.11
C PRO A 479 0.08 16.60 3.80
N PHE A 480 0.16 16.93 2.51
CA PHE A 480 0.47 18.28 2.00
C PHE A 480 -0.79 18.94 1.36
N PRO A 481 -1.09 20.22 1.58
CA PRO A 481 -0.48 21.05 2.60
C PRO A 481 -0.86 20.58 4.02
N GLY A 482 -1.93 19.80 4.15
CA GLY A 482 -2.42 19.22 5.40
C GLY A 482 -2.67 20.26 6.48
N SER A 483 -2.76 19.83 7.74
CA SER A 483 -2.89 20.77 8.87
C SER A 483 -1.62 21.60 9.12
N GLY A 484 -0.49 21.20 8.52
CA GLY A 484 0.81 21.87 8.67
C GLY A 484 1.09 22.99 7.67
N ALA A 485 0.16 23.25 6.74
CA ALA A 485 0.29 24.25 5.67
C ALA A 485 1.60 24.14 4.86
N LYS A 486 2.09 22.91 4.61
CA LYS A 486 3.35 22.69 3.91
C LYS A 486 3.13 22.68 2.40
N THR A 487 3.56 23.73 1.72
CA THR A 487 3.20 23.95 0.31
C THR A 487 4.26 23.50 -0.70
N SER A 488 5.28 22.75 -0.27
CA SER A 488 6.36 22.29 -1.15
C SER A 488 7.02 21.00 -0.67
N PHE A 489 7.51 20.20 -1.61
CA PHE A 489 8.38 19.05 -1.40
C PHE A 489 9.48 19.06 -2.47
N THR A 490 10.73 19.25 -2.05
CA THR A 490 11.88 19.46 -2.96
C THR A 490 13.15 18.82 -2.43
N ASP A 491 14.23 18.83 -3.22
CA ASP A 491 15.56 18.37 -2.74
C ASP A 491 16.10 19.17 -1.54
N ALA A 492 15.54 20.36 -1.27
CA ALA A 492 15.96 21.28 -0.20
C ALA A 492 15.01 21.32 1.00
N THR A 493 13.83 20.68 0.95
CA THR A 493 12.90 20.63 2.07
C THR A 493 13.32 19.62 3.13
N THR A 494 12.67 19.65 4.30
CA THR A 494 12.71 18.54 5.26
C THR A 494 11.26 18.08 5.49
N PRO A 495 10.92 16.80 5.21
CA PRO A 495 11.77 15.81 4.55
C PRO A 495 12.11 16.23 3.10
N ASN A 496 13.26 15.79 2.58
CA ASN A 496 13.70 16.11 1.22
C ASN A 496 13.25 15.07 0.19
N MET A 497 13.18 15.51 -1.07
CA MET A 497 12.85 14.69 -2.23
C MET A 497 14.10 14.07 -2.87
N LYS A 498 15.04 13.55 -2.08
CA LYS A 498 16.21 12.86 -2.63
C LYS A 498 15.93 11.37 -2.73
N SER A 499 16.57 10.74 -3.71
CA SER A 499 16.66 9.28 -3.75
C SER A 499 17.33 8.73 -2.48
N TRP A 500 17.11 7.46 -2.18
CA TRP A 500 17.81 6.72 -1.12
C TRP A 500 19.32 6.67 -1.33
N ALA A 501 19.79 6.78 -2.57
CA ALA A 501 21.21 6.95 -2.90
C ALA A 501 21.75 8.37 -2.55
N GLY A 502 20.90 9.26 -2.04
CA GLY A 502 21.22 10.64 -1.67
C GLY A 502 21.29 11.61 -2.85
N ALA A 503 20.97 11.17 -4.07
CA ALA A 503 21.01 12.01 -5.26
C ALA A 503 19.76 12.90 -5.36
N ASN A 504 19.99 14.16 -5.74
CA ASN A 504 18.95 15.14 -6.04
C ASN A 504 18.10 14.67 -7.22
N THR A 505 16.80 14.95 -7.15
CA THR A 505 15.87 14.65 -8.24
C THR A 505 15.79 15.78 -9.27
N ALA A 506 16.03 17.03 -8.85
CA ALA A 506 15.77 18.24 -9.62
C ALA A 506 14.31 18.33 -10.12
N LYS A 507 13.37 17.71 -9.39
CA LYS A 507 11.94 17.60 -9.73
C LYS A 507 11.05 18.19 -8.65
N PRO A 508 11.22 19.48 -8.28
CA PRO A 508 10.51 20.07 -7.15
C PRO A 508 9.00 20.09 -7.38
N ILE A 509 8.26 19.89 -6.29
CA ILE A 509 6.84 20.19 -6.19
C ILE A 509 6.68 21.45 -5.34
N THR A 510 6.06 22.48 -5.88
CA THR A 510 5.80 23.75 -5.18
C THR A 510 4.34 24.18 -5.34
N ASN A 511 3.95 25.22 -4.59
CA ASN A 511 2.59 25.78 -4.65
C ASN A 511 1.49 24.74 -4.40
N ILE A 512 1.76 23.76 -3.53
CA ILE A 512 0.73 22.76 -3.15
C ILE A 512 -0.38 23.50 -2.42
N ALA A 513 -1.57 23.48 -3.00
CA ALA A 513 -2.75 24.16 -2.49
C ALA A 513 -3.96 23.24 -2.54
N GLU A 514 -4.85 23.38 -1.55
CA GLU A 514 -6.13 22.68 -1.49
C GLU A 514 -7.26 23.68 -1.66
N ASN A 515 -8.19 23.40 -2.58
CA ASN A 515 -9.41 24.17 -2.69
C ASN A 515 -10.36 23.83 -1.52
N SER A 516 -10.73 24.81 -0.72
CA SER A 516 -11.54 24.59 0.49
C SER A 516 -12.94 24.03 0.21
N THR A 517 -13.48 24.26 -0.99
CA THR A 517 -14.83 23.85 -1.39
C THR A 517 -14.82 22.55 -2.18
N SER A 518 -14.08 22.49 -3.30
CA SER A 518 -14.04 21.30 -4.15
C SER A 518 -13.13 20.21 -3.62
N LYS A 519 -12.30 20.51 -2.60
CA LYS A 519 -11.28 19.62 -2.03
C LYS A 519 -10.23 19.13 -3.02
N VAL A 520 -10.16 19.75 -4.20
CA VAL A 520 -9.16 19.47 -5.21
C VAL A 520 -7.81 20.03 -4.77
N ILE A 521 -6.75 19.25 -4.96
CA ILE A 521 -5.37 19.69 -4.74
C ILE A 521 -4.78 20.16 -6.08
N THR A 522 -4.00 21.23 -6.04
CA THR A 522 -3.15 21.65 -7.16
C THR A 522 -1.70 21.83 -6.73
N PHE A 523 -0.74 21.61 -7.63
CA PHE A 523 0.66 21.95 -7.41
C PHE A 523 1.39 22.24 -8.72
N SER A 524 2.49 22.97 -8.63
CA SER A 524 3.42 23.23 -9.73
C SER A 524 4.56 22.22 -9.70
N PHE A 525 4.61 21.34 -10.71
CA PHE A 525 5.71 20.41 -10.90
C PHE A 525 6.82 21.07 -11.73
N MET A 526 8.07 21.03 -11.25
CA MET A 526 9.23 21.64 -11.90
C MET A 526 8.99 23.11 -12.32
N GLY A 527 8.28 23.87 -11.48
CA GLY A 527 7.96 25.28 -11.73
C GLY A 527 6.62 25.56 -12.42
N GLY A 528 5.83 24.52 -12.71
CA GLY A 528 4.48 24.69 -13.27
C GLY A 528 4.48 25.10 -14.74
N SER A 529 3.34 25.57 -15.23
CA SER A 529 3.24 26.23 -16.54
C SER A 529 3.59 27.72 -16.47
N GLY A 530 3.66 28.29 -15.25
CA GLY A 530 3.72 29.75 -15.01
C GLY A 530 5.04 30.29 -14.43
N GLY A 531 6.12 29.51 -14.35
CA GLY A 531 7.43 30.02 -13.93
C GLY A 531 8.21 30.74 -15.04
N GLY A 532 7.73 30.69 -16.29
CA GLY A 532 8.46 31.14 -17.46
C GLY A 532 7.67 31.98 -18.45
N THR A 533 8.36 32.88 -19.14
CA THR A 533 7.77 33.76 -20.16
C THR A 533 7.79 33.09 -21.54
N ALA A 534 7.18 33.74 -22.55
CA ALA A 534 7.34 33.32 -23.93
C ALA A 534 8.84 33.16 -24.25
N PRO A 535 9.23 32.15 -25.03
CA PRO A 535 10.64 31.83 -25.26
C PRO A 535 11.31 32.97 -26.04
N THR A 536 12.64 33.06 -26.01
CA THR A 536 13.37 33.87 -27.02
C THR A 536 13.98 32.95 -28.06
N ALA A 537 13.91 33.35 -29.33
CA ALA A 537 14.40 32.55 -30.44
C ALA A 537 15.17 33.44 -31.41
N THR A 538 16.40 33.05 -31.74
CA THR A 538 17.29 33.77 -32.64
C THR A 538 17.73 32.83 -33.76
N SER A 539 17.43 33.18 -35.01
CA SER A 539 17.96 32.46 -36.17
C SER A 539 19.45 32.76 -36.31
N VAL A 540 20.26 31.72 -36.50
CA VAL A 540 21.72 31.83 -36.68
C VAL A 540 22.06 31.35 -38.09
N ALA A 541 23.03 31.98 -38.75
CA ALA A 541 23.40 31.68 -40.14
C ALA A 541 23.55 30.17 -40.41
N ALA A 542 23.06 29.73 -41.56
CA ALA A 542 23.13 28.34 -41.97
C ALA A 542 24.59 27.91 -42.18
N SER A 543 24.85 26.63 -41.95
CA SER A 543 26.18 26.02 -42.12
C SER A 543 26.06 24.75 -42.96
N ALA A 544 27.21 24.18 -43.34
CA ALA A 544 27.27 22.96 -44.15
C ALA A 544 26.40 23.05 -45.43
N ILE A 545 26.42 24.21 -46.09
CA ILE A 545 25.68 24.45 -47.33
C ILE A 545 26.32 23.65 -48.46
N GLY A 546 25.62 22.62 -48.93
CA GLY A 546 25.98 21.79 -50.06
C GLY A 546 25.08 22.03 -51.27
N THR A 547 25.25 21.24 -52.33
CA THR A 547 24.47 21.37 -53.57
C THR A 547 22.98 21.07 -53.38
N THR A 548 22.64 20.17 -52.45
CA THR A 548 21.27 19.72 -52.20
C THR A 548 20.92 19.64 -50.70
N SER A 549 21.70 20.28 -49.83
CA SER A 549 21.54 20.20 -48.37
C SER A 549 22.05 21.45 -47.67
N ALA A 550 21.52 21.73 -46.48
CA ALA A 550 22.03 22.76 -45.58
C ALA A 550 21.67 22.43 -44.13
N THR A 551 22.46 22.92 -43.17
CA THR A 551 22.12 22.86 -41.75
C THR A 551 21.62 24.22 -41.28
N LEU A 552 20.35 24.27 -40.86
CA LEU A 552 19.74 25.43 -40.24
C LEU A 552 20.21 25.52 -38.79
N ASN A 553 20.61 26.71 -38.36
CA ASN A 553 21.08 26.95 -37.00
C ASN A 553 20.16 27.96 -36.30
N GLY A 554 19.98 27.80 -34.99
CA GLY A 554 19.25 28.72 -34.16
C GLY A 554 19.71 28.65 -32.71
N GLN A 555 19.28 29.62 -31.92
CA GLN A 555 19.48 29.63 -30.48
C GLN A 555 18.16 29.96 -29.79
N VAL A 556 17.78 29.18 -28.78
CA VAL A 556 16.51 29.33 -28.06
C VAL A 556 16.74 29.37 -26.56
N ASN A 557 16.21 30.39 -25.88
CA ASN A 557 16.05 30.39 -24.43
C ASN A 557 14.60 30.03 -24.09
N ALA A 558 14.40 28.98 -23.30
CA ALA A 558 13.08 28.52 -22.90
C ALA A 558 12.41 29.46 -21.88
N ASN A 559 13.17 30.39 -21.31
CA ASN A 559 12.74 31.33 -20.28
C ASN A 559 11.99 30.66 -19.15
N ASN A 560 12.50 29.51 -18.67
CA ASN A 560 11.94 28.75 -17.56
C ASN A 560 10.58 28.07 -17.84
N ALA A 561 10.18 27.94 -19.11
CA ALA A 561 9.04 27.14 -19.55
C ALA A 561 9.46 26.21 -20.70
N THR A 562 9.27 24.90 -20.54
CA THR A 562 9.66 23.90 -21.54
C THR A 562 9.12 24.28 -22.92
N THR A 563 10.01 24.34 -23.91
CA THR A 563 9.75 24.97 -25.20
C THR A 563 10.04 23.99 -26.34
N THR A 564 9.05 23.72 -27.19
CA THR A 564 9.22 22.94 -28.42
C THR A 564 9.85 23.81 -29.50
N VAL A 565 10.82 23.26 -30.25
CA VAL A 565 11.58 23.99 -31.25
C VAL A 565 11.51 23.35 -32.63
N SER A 566 11.28 24.18 -33.64
CA SER A 566 11.24 23.81 -35.06
C SER A 566 11.84 24.91 -35.92
N PHE A 567 12.10 24.62 -37.18
CA PHE A 567 12.43 25.59 -38.21
C PHE A 567 11.29 25.67 -39.22
N GLU A 568 10.88 26.90 -39.56
CA GLU A 568 10.02 27.17 -40.71
C GLU A 568 10.90 27.56 -41.89
N TRP A 569 10.68 26.98 -43.07
CA TRP A 569 11.53 27.21 -44.26
C TRP A 569 10.74 27.15 -45.58
N GLY A 570 11.31 27.70 -46.66
CA GLY A 570 10.72 27.67 -48.01
C GLY A 570 11.56 28.39 -49.05
N THR A 571 11.15 28.38 -50.32
CA THR A 571 11.82 29.11 -51.42
C THR A 571 11.44 30.59 -51.49
N THR A 572 10.50 31.02 -50.65
CA THR A 572 10.06 32.41 -50.51
C THR A 572 10.10 32.82 -49.04
N SER A 573 10.16 34.14 -48.78
CA SER A 573 10.15 34.68 -47.42
C SER A 573 8.84 34.45 -46.65
N SER A 574 7.77 34.02 -47.33
CA SER A 574 6.52 33.60 -46.71
C SER A 574 6.64 32.26 -45.98
N LEU A 575 7.70 31.50 -46.25
CA LEU A 575 7.92 30.14 -45.73
C LEU A 575 6.73 29.21 -46.07
N GLY A 576 6.76 27.95 -45.62
CA GLY A 576 5.64 27.02 -45.89
C GLY A 576 5.90 25.57 -45.49
N ASN A 577 7.16 25.24 -45.19
CA ASN A 577 7.56 23.94 -44.69
C ASN A 577 8.03 24.07 -43.24
N THR A 578 7.91 22.98 -42.47
CA THR A 578 8.37 22.90 -41.09
C THR A 578 9.35 21.73 -40.94
N LEU A 579 10.41 21.92 -40.16
CA LEU A 579 11.40 20.91 -39.81
C LEU A 579 11.57 20.89 -38.29
N THR A 580 11.42 19.74 -37.64
CA THR A 580 11.71 19.62 -36.20
C THR A 580 13.19 19.86 -35.93
N ALA A 581 13.50 20.66 -34.90
CA ALA A 581 14.88 20.94 -34.53
C ALA A 581 15.51 19.80 -33.69
N SER A 582 16.84 19.83 -33.56
CA SER A 582 17.63 18.99 -32.66
C SER A 582 18.45 19.90 -31.72
N PRO A 583 18.20 19.87 -30.40
CA PRO A 583 17.11 19.16 -29.72
C PRO A 583 15.72 19.69 -30.11
N SER A 584 14.70 18.83 -30.06
CA SER A 584 13.31 19.19 -30.38
C SER A 584 12.58 19.91 -29.24
N SER A 585 13.17 19.90 -28.05
CA SER A 585 12.67 20.58 -26.85
C SER A 585 13.84 21.17 -26.06
N VAL A 586 13.67 22.38 -25.53
CA VAL A 586 14.63 23.09 -24.70
C VAL A 586 13.97 23.55 -23.39
N THR A 587 14.75 23.69 -22.32
CA THR A 587 14.27 24.12 -20.99
C THR A 587 15.31 24.98 -20.27
N GLY A 588 14.93 25.57 -19.14
CA GLY A 588 15.78 26.44 -18.32
C GLY A 588 15.83 27.90 -18.79
N THR A 589 16.80 28.65 -18.28
CA THR A 589 16.96 30.09 -18.51
C THR A 589 18.19 30.44 -19.36
N THR A 590 18.85 29.44 -19.94
CA THR A 590 20.06 29.61 -20.76
C THR A 590 19.72 29.38 -22.23
N ALA A 591 20.26 30.24 -23.09
CA ALA A 591 20.11 30.12 -24.52
C ALA A 591 20.84 28.85 -25.04
N THR A 592 20.09 27.95 -25.65
CA THR A 592 20.57 26.64 -26.14
C THR A 592 20.64 26.64 -27.66
N ASN A 593 21.74 26.15 -28.23
CA ASN A 593 21.88 26.02 -29.68
C ASN A 593 21.04 24.85 -30.20
N VAL A 594 20.33 25.07 -31.29
CA VAL A 594 19.46 24.09 -31.97
C VAL A 594 19.82 24.03 -33.45
N THR A 595 19.70 22.85 -34.06
CA THR A 595 20.00 22.65 -35.48
C THR A 595 18.92 21.87 -36.21
N GLY A 596 18.86 21.99 -37.55
CA GLY A 596 17.97 21.21 -38.40
C GLY A 596 18.59 20.95 -39.76
N SER A 597 18.72 19.68 -40.16
CA SER A 597 19.33 19.29 -41.44
C SER A 597 18.30 19.22 -42.55
N LEU A 598 18.42 20.10 -43.54
CA LEU A 598 17.65 20.05 -44.79
C LEU A 598 18.39 19.21 -45.83
N THR A 599 17.62 18.39 -46.56
CA THR A 599 18.09 17.57 -47.68
C THR A 599 17.11 17.67 -48.85
N GLY A 600 17.53 17.30 -50.06
CA GLY A 600 16.68 17.37 -51.25
C GLY A 600 16.46 18.78 -51.80
N LEU A 601 17.35 19.72 -51.48
CA LEU A 601 17.28 21.09 -52.00
C LEU A 601 17.67 21.14 -53.47
N THR A 602 17.10 22.08 -54.23
CA THR A 602 17.48 22.33 -55.63
C THR A 602 18.69 23.25 -55.68
N ALA A 603 19.71 22.88 -56.46
CA ALA A 603 20.91 23.71 -56.62
C ALA A 603 20.57 25.09 -57.21
N ASN A 604 21.40 26.09 -56.90
CA ASN A 604 21.23 27.49 -57.34
C ASN A 604 19.86 28.11 -56.98
N THR A 605 19.22 27.65 -55.90
CA THR A 605 17.94 28.17 -55.40
C THR A 605 18.15 28.80 -54.03
N THR A 606 17.63 30.01 -53.82
CA THR A 606 17.61 30.66 -52.51
C THR A 606 16.49 30.07 -51.65
N TYR A 607 16.82 29.71 -50.41
CA TYR A 607 15.86 29.23 -49.42
C TYR A 607 15.87 30.14 -48.21
N TYR A 608 14.69 30.44 -47.68
CA TYR A 608 14.51 31.24 -46.48
C TYR A 608 14.18 30.33 -45.31
N TYR A 609 14.65 30.66 -44.11
CA TYR A 609 14.29 29.95 -42.90
C TYR A 609 14.27 30.84 -41.66
N ARG A 610 13.57 30.40 -40.61
CA ARG A 610 13.67 30.94 -39.26
C ARG A 610 13.45 29.85 -38.22
N VAL A 611 14.04 30.03 -37.04
CA VAL A 611 13.70 29.19 -35.88
C VAL A 611 12.36 29.63 -35.29
N LYS A 612 11.54 28.68 -34.85
CA LYS A 612 10.27 28.87 -34.17
C LYS A 612 10.27 28.08 -32.86
N ALA A 613 9.96 28.79 -31.78
CA ALA A 613 9.93 28.27 -30.42
C ALA A 613 8.53 28.48 -29.82
N VAL A 614 7.96 27.45 -29.22
CA VAL A 614 6.59 27.47 -28.67
C VAL A 614 6.58 26.88 -27.26
N ASN A 615 6.01 27.61 -26.31
CA ASN A 615 5.68 27.10 -24.97
C ASN A 615 4.26 27.55 -24.55
N ALA A 616 3.84 27.19 -23.35
CA ALA A 616 2.51 27.55 -22.82
C ALA A 616 2.28 29.07 -22.70
N SER A 617 3.36 29.86 -22.59
CA SER A 617 3.32 31.32 -22.44
C SER A 617 3.34 32.07 -23.77
N GLY A 618 3.64 31.41 -24.90
CA GLY A 618 3.57 32.02 -26.22
C GLY A 618 4.44 31.35 -27.30
N THR A 619 4.42 31.97 -28.48
CA THR A 619 5.24 31.59 -29.64
C THR A 619 6.17 32.73 -30.01
N THR A 620 7.45 32.42 -30.21
CA THR A 620 8.45 33.38 -30.68
C THR A 620 9.19 32.80 -31.88
N THR A 621 9.46 33.65 -32.87
CA THR A 621 10.24 33.29 -34.06
C THR A 621 11.47 34.17 -34.17
N GLY A 622 12.58 33.60 -34.64
CA GLY A 622 13.74 34.40 -35.03
C GLY A 622 13.49 35.17 -36.33
N SER A 623 14.43 36.05 -36.68
CA SER A 623 14.43 36.74 -37.98
C SER A 623 14.53 35.73 -39.12
N THR A 624 13.87 36.03 -40.24
CA THR A 624 14.00 35.24 -41.47
C THR A 624 15.38 35.48 -42.08
N MET A 625 16.13 34.39 -42.27
CA MET A 625 17.44 34.35 -42.93
C MET A 625 17.28 33.73 -44.33
N SER A 626 18.27 33.94 -45.21
CA SER A 626 18.32 33.38 -46.57
C SER A 626 19.66 32.70 -46.85
#